data_AF-A0A1A8GLD8-F1
#
_entry.id   AF-A0A1A8GLD8-F1
#
_cell.length_a   1.000
_cell.length_b   1.000
_cell.length_c   1.000
_cell.angle_alpha   90.00
_cell.angle_beta   90.00
_cell.angle_gamma   90.00
#
_symmetry.space_group_name_H-M   'P 1'
#
loop_
_entity.id
_entity.type
_entity.pdbx_description
1 polymer ?
#
loop_
_entity_poly.entity_id
_entity_poly.type
_entity_poly.pdbx_seq_one_letter_code
_entity_poly.pdbx_strand_id
1 'polypeptide(L)'
;GSNLSLTLCHVKTGLPRYTLTVQDCPPGAKVPRSNQFAIFIVPQGSETAWLYSSIEGRKQLAASANFRRLIIVLMHRNQEYTDMQAVQSELSPVVMDLAPPGMPTNQQVPFLSVGGDLGWREDVSRGVSRLSGEYCVENVRGEDGELYRRLVFLSNVALVQSESRLVSSNTASSQRK
;
A
#
# COMPACT_ATOMS: atom_id res chain seq x y z
N GLY A 1 3.98 21.64 -0.38
CA GLY A 1 2.72 20.87 -0.44
C GLY A 1 2.62 20.11 0.85
N SER A 2 1.57 20.35 1.64
CA SER A 2 1.29 19.62 2.87
C SER A 2 1.08 18.13 2.57
N ASN A 3 1.68 17.26 3.40
CA ASN A 3 1.47 15.82 3.31
C ASN A 3 0.21 15.47 4.11
N LEU A 4 -0.97 15.68 3.52
CA LEU A 4 -2.23 15.36 4.17
C LEU A 4 -2.39 13.83 4.20
N SER A 5 -2.46 13.29 5.41
CA SER A 5 -2.63 11.86 5.65
C SER A 5 -3.70 11.63 6.72
N LEU A 6 -4.50 10.59 6.54
CA LEU A 6 -5.59 10.19 7.41
C LEU A 6 -5.44 8.70 7.72
N THR A 7 -5.63 8.32 8.98
CA THR A 7 -5.63 6.91 9.39
C THR A 7 -7.06 6.49 9.76
N LEU A 8 -7.56 5.47 9.07
CA LEU A 8 -8.84 4.84 9.37
C LEU A 8 -8.60 3.64 10.27
N CYS A 9 -9.25 3.61 11.42
CA CYS A 9 -9.15 2.50 12.36
C CYS A 9 -10.26 1.48 12.12
N HIS A 10 -9.95 0.20 12.35
CA HIS A 10 -10.95 -0.86 12.31
C HIS A 10 -11.98 -0.66 13.43
N VAL A 11 -13.26 -0.60 13.08
CA VAL A 11 -14.36 -0.21 13.99
C VAL A 11 -14.38 -1.04 15.28
N LYS A 12 -14.10 -2.35 15.20
CA LYS A 12 -14.14 -3.24 16.37
C LYS A 12 -12.88 -3.24 17.24
N THR A 13 -11.71 -3.10 16.64
CA THR A 13 -10.42 -3.29 17.35
C THR A 13 -9.76 -1.97 17.69
N GLY A 14 -10.17 -0.87 17.06
CA GLY A 14 -9.55 0.45 17.20
C GLY A 14 -8.15 0.54 16.57
N LEU A 15 -7.63 -0.56 16.03
CA LEU A 15 -6.30 -0.59 15.42
C LEU A 15 -6.31 0.06 14.03
N PRO A 16 -5.21 0.72 13.62
CA PRO A 16 -5.05 1.24 12.28
C PRO A 16 -5.34 0.16 11.23
N ARG A 17 -6.21 0.49 10.26
CA ARG A 17 -6.60 -0.39 9.17
C ARG A 17 -6.12 0.16 7.83
N TYR A 18 -6.40 1.43 7.56
CA TYR A 18 -5.90 2.09 6.35
C TYR A 18 -5.16 3.38 6.70
N THR A 19 -4.14 3.71 5.91
CA THR A 19 -3.60 5.08 5.84
C THR A 19 -3.85 5.63 4.45
N LEU A 20 -4.59 6.73 4.36
CA LEU A 20 -4.93 7.43 3.13
C LEU A 20 -4.04 8.66 3.03
N THR A 21 -3.19 8.73 2.01
CA THR A 21 -2.37 9.91 1.73
C THR A 21 -2.92 10.64 0.51
N VAL A 22 -3.19 11.93 0.64
CA VAL A 22 -3.68 12.76 -0.47
C VAL A 22 -2.51 13.32 -1.28
N GLN A 23 -2.54 13.12 -2.59
CA GLN A 23 -1.60 13.72 -3.55
C GLN A 23 -2.37 14.54 -4.58
N ASP A 24 -2.28 15.86 -4.46
CA ASP A 24 -2.82 16.78 -5.45
C ASP A 24 -1.75 17.10 -6.51
N CYS A 25 -2.16 17.16 -7.78
CA CYS A 25 -1.24 17.54 -8.82
C CYS A 25 -0.91 19.06 -8.74
N PRO A 26 0.29 19.47 -9.19
CA PRO A 26 0.70 20.87 -9.13
C PRO A 26 -0.29 21.81 -9.83
N PRO A 27 -0.43 23.07 -9.37
CA PRO A 27 -1.18 24.09 -10.10
C PRO A 27 -0.68 24.22 -11.54
N GLY A 28 -1.60 24.23 -12.51
CA GLY A 28 -1.26 24.35 -13.94
C GLY A 28 -0.85 23.04 -14.63
N ALA A 29 -0.81 21.90 -13.93
CA ALA A 29 -0.61 20.60 -14.57
C ALA A 29 -1.74 20.29 -15.57
N LYS A 30 -1.36 19.81 -16.77
CA LYS A 30 -2.29 19.42 -17.83
C LYS A 30 -2.83 18.01 -17.58
N VAL A 31 -3.83 17.91 -16.71
CA VAL A 31 -4.54 16.65 -16.42
C VAL A 31 -5.79 16.52 -17.31
N PRO A 32 -6.10 15.33 -17.86
CA PRO A 32 -7.36 15.10 -18.58
C PRO A 32 -8.58 15.49 -17.73
N ARG A 33 -9.60 16.09 -18.36
CA ARG A 33 -10.81 16.52 -17.63
C ARG A 33 -11.54 15.37 -16.92
N SER A 34 -11.44 14.16 -17.46
CA SER A 34 -11.98 12.93 -16.86
C SER A 34 -11.20 12.49 -15.62
N ASN A 35 -9.93 12.85 -15.48
CA ASN A 35 -9.04 12.34 -14.44
C ASN A 35 -9.02 13.25 -13.21
N GLN A 36 -10.20 13.53 -12.66
CA GLN A 36 -10.31 14.40 -11.48
C GLN A 36 -9.86 13.69 -10.20
N PHE A 37 -10.26 12.44 -10.02
CA PHE A 37 -10.08 11.76 -8.75
C PHE A 37 -9.88 10.26 -8.98
N ALA A 38 -8.94 9.68 -8.25
CA ALA A 38 -8.69 8.25 -8.25
C ALA A 38 -8.16 7.80 -6.89
N ILE A 39 -8.37 6.52 -6.59
CA ILE A 39 -7.83 5.86 -5.42
C ILE A 39 -6.80 4.85 -5.91
N PHE A 40 -5.61 4.85 -5.33
CA PHE A 40 -4.57 3.86 -5.57
C PHE A 40 -4.43 2.99 -4.33
N ILE A 41 -4.75 1.72 -4.43
CA ILE A 41 -4.55 0.72 -3.38
C ILE A 41 -3.14 0.16 -3.54
N VAL A 42 -2.31 0.29 -2.51
CA VAL A 42 -0.98 -0.29 -2.48
C VAL A 42 -1.10 -1.80 -2.22
N PRO A 43 -0.56 -2.67 -3.10
CA PRO A 43 -0.58 -4.10 -2.88
C PRO A 43 0.14 -4.49 -1.59
N GLN A 44 -0.42 -5.46 -0.87
CA GLN A 44 0.21 -6.09 0.28
C GLN A 44 1.54 -6.73 -0.13
N GLY A 45 2.56 -6.43 0.65
CA GLY A 45 3.92 -6.88 0.41
C GLY A 45 4.79 -5.81 -0.25
N SER A 46 4.18 -4.86 -0.96
CA SER A 46 4.92 -3.82 -1.70
C SER A 46 5.06 -2.50 -0.93
N GLU A 47 4.37 -2.30 0.19
CA GLU A 47 4.32 -1.02 0.91
C GLU A 47 5.66 -0.45 1.39
N THR A 48 6.71 -1.27 1.47
CA THR A 48 8.07 -0.84 1.81
C THR A 48 8.81 -0.27 0.59
N ALA A 49 8.33 -0.53 -0.63
CA ALA A 49 8.90 0.02 -1.85
C ALA A 49 8.91 1.55 -1.80
N TRP A 50 10.01 2.13 -2.29
CA TRP A 50 10.25 3.56 -2.25
C TRP A 50 9.09 4.38 -2.83
N LEU A 51 8.44 3.84 -3.88
CA LEU A 51 7.30 4.44 -4.58
C LEU A 51 6.11 4.74 -3.63
N TYR A 52 5.93 3.94 -2.58
CA TYR A 52 4.80 4.06 -1.66
C TYR A 52 5.22 4.62 -0.29
N SER A 53 6.42 4.28 0.18
CA SER A 53 6.90 4.63 1.52
C SER A 53 7.43 6.07 1.63
N SER A 54 8.06 6.59 0.57
CA SER A 54 8.67 7.93 0.58
C SER A 54 7.74 9.03 0.07
N ILE A 55 7.99 10.28 0.47
CA ILE A 55 7.23 11.44 0.00
C ILE A 55 7.46 11.65 -1.50
N GLU A 56 8.70 11.52 -1.94
CA GLU A 56 9.15 11.69 -3.32
C GLU A 56 8.57 10.60 -4.22
N GLY A 57 8.57 9.35 -3.75
CA GLY A 57 7.95 8.22 -4.44
C GLY A 57 6.46 8.42 -4.63
N ARG A 58 5.73 8.84 -3.59
CA ARG A 58 4.28 9.12 -3.72
C ARG A 58 3.98 10.25 -4.69
N LYS A 59 4.83 11.27 -4.78
CA LYS A 59 4.73 12.33 -5.80
C LYS A 59 4.97 11.78 -7.20
N GLN A 60 5.97 10.93 -7.37
CA GLN A 60 6.25 10.27 -8.65
C GLN A 60 5.08 9.38 -9.08
N LEU A 61 4.53 8.59 -8.17
CA LEU A 61 3.34 7.77 -8.41
C LEU A 61 2.14 8.62 -8.87
N ALA A 62 1.87 9.73 -8.17
CA ALA A 62 0.78 10.63 -8.51
C ALA A 62 0.96 11.28 -9.89
N ALA A 63 2.20 11.67 -10.24
CA ALA A 63 2.53 12.20 -11.55
C ALA A 63 2.31 11.15 -12.67
N SER A 64 2.70 9.89 -12.43
CA SER A 64 2.50 8.79 -13.38
C SER A 64 1.03 8.41 -13.53
N ALA A 65 0.24 8.43 -12.46
CA ALA A 65 -1.20 8.15 -12.51
C ALA A 65 -1.97 9.24 -13.27
N ASN A 66 -1.47 10.48 -13.27
CA ASN A 66 -2.02 11.62 -14.02
C ASN A 66 -3.51 11.91 -13.68
N PHE A 67 -3.78 12.05 -12.38
CA PHE A 67 -5.06 12.52 -11.84
C PHE A 67 -4.90 13.86 -11.12
N ARG A 68 -5.97 14.66 -11.05
CA ARG A 68 -5.97 15.96 -10.36
C ARG A 68 -5.75 15.76 -8.86
N ARG A 69 -6.39 14.75 -8.28
CA ARG A 69 -6.15 14.22 -6.94
C ARG A 69 -6.05 12.71 -6.99
N LEU A 70 -5.00 12.16 -6.36
CA LEU A 70 -4.81 10.74 -6.13
C LEU A 70 -4.79 10.47 -4.61
N ILE A 71 -5.62 9.54 -4.15
CA ILE A 71 -5.54 9.03 -2.78
C ILE A 71 -4.73 7.74 -2.81
N ILE A 72 -3.59 7.71 -2.11
CA ILE A 72 -2.78 6.50 -1.97
C ILE A 72 -3.17 5.82 -0.67
N VAL A 73 -3.65 4.58 -0.76
CA VAL A 73 -4.17 3.79 0.36
C VAL A 73 -3.19 2.69 0.71
N LEU A 74 -2.66 2.76 1.93
CA LEU A 74 -1.84 1.71 2.53
C LEU A 74 -2.71 0.86 3.45
N MET A 75 -2.66 -0.46 3.26
CA MET A 75 -3.29 -1.45 4.14
C MET A 75 -2.34 -1.83 5.27
N HIS A 76 -2.76 -1.67 6.52
CA HIS A 76 -1.94 -1.99 7.68
C HIS A 76 -1.76 -3.50 7.87
N ARG A 77 -0.64 -3.89 8.50
CA ARG A 77 -0.41 -5.27 8.97
C ARG A 77 -1.41 -5.61 10.09
N ASN A 78 -1.54 -6.90 10.41
CA ASN A 78 -2.43 -7.39 11.47
C ASN A 78 -3.91 -7.10 11.24
N GLN A 79 -4.30 -6.97 9.97
CA GLN A 79 -5.66 -6.73 9.52
C GLN A 79 -5.99 -7.74 8.45
N GLU A 80 -7.25 -8.18 8.39
CA GLU A 80 -7.73 -9.08 7.36
C GLU A 80 -8.44 -8.29 6.25
N TYR A 81 -8.13 -8.65 5.02
CA TYR A 81 -8.72 -8.10 3.80
C TYR A 81 -9.10 -9.26 2.89
N THR A 82 -10.38 -9.37 2.57
CA THR A 82 -10.92 -10.52 1.83
C THR A 82 -10.50 -10.49 0.37
N ASP A 83 -10.87 -9.42 -0.33
CA ASP A 83 -10.59 -9.24 -1.75
C ASP A 83 -10.68 -7.75 -2.11
N MET A 84 -10.32 -7.44 -3.35
CA MET A 84 -10.34 -6.08 -3.88
C MET A 84 -11.74 -5.45 -3.79
N GLN A 85 -12.81 -6.21 -4.03
CA GLN A 85 -14.18 -5.69 -4.01
C GLN A 85 -14.60 -5.29 -2.60
N ALA A 86 -14.27 -6.10 -1.58
CA ALA A 86 -14.52 -5.80 -0.18
C ALA A 86 -13.78 -4.52 0.25
N VAL A 87 -12.51 -4.38 -0.13
CA VAL A 87 -11.71 -3.17 0.17
C VAL A 87 -12.28 -1.93 -0.51
N GLN A 88 -12.68 -2.04 -1.78
CA GLN A 88 -13.34 -0.94 -2.50
C GLN A 88 -14.65 -0.55 -1.83
N SER A 89 -15.49 -1.51 -1.45
CA SER A 89 -16.76 -1.25 -0.76
C SER A 89 -16.56 -0.57 0.59
N GLU A 90 -15.53 -0.98 1.34
CA GLU A 90 -15.20 -0.41 2.65
C GLU A 90 -14.69 1.04 2.53
N LEU A 91 -13.85 1.32 1.53
CA LEU A 91 -13.25 2.65 1.33
C LEU A 91 -14.17 3.65 0.63
N SER A 92 -15.07 3.18 -0.25
CA SER A 92 -15.94 4.03 -1.08
C SER A 92 -16.61 5.18 -0.33
N PRO A 93 -17.29 4.98 0.82
CA PRO A 93 -17.94 6.09 1.53
C PRO A 93 -16.92 7.13 2.03
N VAL A 94 -15.75 6.70 2.50
CA VAL A 94 -14.76 7.58 3.14
C VAL A 94 -13.96 8.39 2.11
N VAL A 95 -13.60 7.77 0.97
CA VAL A 95 -12.79 8.45 -0.05
C VAL A 95 -13.58 9.54 -0.77
N MET A 96 -14.91 9.45 -0.82
CA MET A 96 -15.74 10.48 -1.43
C MET A 96 -15.73 11.80 -0.63
N ASP A 97 -15.55 11.75 0.68
CA ASP A 97 -15.34 12.95 1.51
C ASP A 97 -14.03 13.68 1.17
N LEU A 98 -13.10 12.99 0.49
CA LEU A 98 -11.82 13.53 0.02
C LEU A 98 -11.85 13.96 -1.45
N ALA A 99 -13.00 13.87 -2.13
CA ALA A 99 -13.13 14.27 -3.51
C ALA A 99 -12.81 15.77 -3.70
N PRO A 100 -12.19 16.16 -4.82
CA PRO A 100 -11.96 17.57 -5.11
C PRO A 100 -13.30 18.31 -5.37
N PRO A 101 -13.39 19.60 -5.03
CA PRO A 101 -14.60 20.38 -5.28
C PRO A 101 -14.88 20.48 -6.79
N GLY A 102 -16.17 20.48 -7.15
CA GLY A 102 -16.60 20.56 -8.56
C GLY A 102 -16.51 19.25 -9.33
N MET A 103 -16.31 18.12 -8.64
CA MET A 103 -16.43 16.79 -9.25
C MET A 103 -17.88 16.55 -9.74
N PRO A 104 -18.10 15.99 -10.94
CA PRO A 104 -19.43 15.67 -11.43
C PRO A 104 -20.13 14.66 -10.50
N THR A 105 -21.42 14.88 -10.22
CA THR A 105 -22.22 14.09 -9.27
C THR A 105 -22.27 12.58 -9.57
N ASN A 106 -22.09 12.19 -10.84
CA ASN A 106 -22.17 10.80 -11.30
C ASN A 106 -20.81 10.26 -11.79
N GLN A 107 -19.70 10.94 -11.50
CA GLN A 107 -18.40 10.44 -11.93
C GLN A 107 -18.00 9.21 -11.10
N GLN A 108 -17.83 8.07 -11.78
CA GLN A 108 -17.23 6.89 -11.16
C GLN A 108 -15.76 7.16 -10.83
N VAL A 109 -15.38 6.80 -9.60
CA VAL A 109 -14.01 6.96 -9.13
C VAL A 109 -13.26 5.65 -9.32
N PRO A 110 -12.22 5.61 -10.16
CA PRO A 110 -11.46 4.39 -10.37
C PRO A 110 -10.61 4.06 -9.15
N PHE A 111 -10.63 2.78 -8.79
CA PHE A 111 -9.63 2.17 -7.92
C PHE A 111 -8.54 1.53 -8.78
N LEU A 112 -7.31 1.92 -8.52
CA LEU A 112 -6.10 1.49 -9.20
C LEU A 112 -5.28 0.62 -8.24
N SER A 113 -4.58 -0.37 -8.77
CA SER A 113 -3.59 -1.17 -8.04
C SER A 113 -2.61 -1.75 -9.07
N VAL A 114 -1.36 -2.01 -8.68
CA VAL A 114 -0.44 -2.77 -9.53
C VAL A 114 -0.90 -4.22 -9.57
N GLY A 115 -0.99 -4.81 -10.76
CA GLY A 115 -1.46 -6.20 -10.94
C GLY A 115 -2.99 -6.39 -10.81
N GLY A 116 -3.72 -5.41 -10.27
CA GLY A 116 -5.18 -5.45 -10.14
C GLY A 116 -5.71 -6.26 -8.96
N ASP A 117 -4.83 -6.80 -8.12
CA ASP A 117 -5.18 -7.53 -6.90
C ASP A 117 -4.69 -6.81 -5.63
N LEU A 118 -4.91 -7.42 -4.47
CA LEU A 118 -4.50 -6.89 -3.17
C LEU A 118 -3.03 -7.19 -2.83
N GLY A 119 -2.25 -7.77 -3.73
CA GLY A 119 -0.93 -8.31 -3.45
C GLY A 119 -0.98 -9.62 -2.68
N TRP A 120 0.20 -10.07 -2.24
CA TRP A 120 0.32 -11.30 -1.46
C TRP A 120 1.34 -11.11 -0.35
N ARG A 121 0.92 -11.47 0.86
CA ARG A 121 1.75 -11.55 2.05
C ARG A 121 1.31 -12.73 2.90
N GLU A 122 2.27 -13.47 3.40
CA GLU A 122 2.05 -14.55 4.35
C GLU A 122 2.81 -14.27 5.64
N ASP A 123 2.12 -14.39 6.76
CA ASP A 123 2.72 -14.28 8.08
C ASP A 123 3.39 -15.61 8.46
N VAL A 124 4.70 -15.58 8.72
CA VAL A 124 5.48 -16.77 9.07
C VAL A 124 5.66 -16.90 10.57
N SER A 125 5.87 -15.77 11.26
CA SER A 125 6.11 -15.74 12.69
C SER A 125 5.95 -14.33 13.25
N ARG A 126 5.55 -14.23 14.51
CA ARG A 126 5.46 -12.98 15.25
C ARG A 126 6.20 -13.08 16.57
N GLY A 127 6.65 -11.94 17.06
CA GLY A 127 7.23 -11.86 18.40
C GLY A 127 7.34 -10.44 18.91
N VAL A 128 7.85 -10.34 20.13
CA VAL A 128 8.15 -9.06 20.80
C VAL A 128 9.62 -9.05 21.16
N SER A 129 10.33 -8.06 20.63
CA SER A 129 11.69 -7.73 21.03
C SER A 129 11.65 -6.75 22.19
N ARG A 130 12.51 -6.95 23.21
CA ARG A 130 12.67 -6.00 24.32
C ARG A 130 13.17 -4.63 23.86
N LEU A 131 13.82 -4.55 22.69
CA LEU A 131 14.46 -3.33 22.19
C LEU A 131 13.61 -2.59 21.16
N SER A 132 12.90 -3.31 20.28
CA SER A 132 12.20 -2.72 19.13
C SER A 132 10.68 -2.91 19.15
N GLY A 133 10.16 -3.61 20.17
CA GLY A 133 8.74 -3.92 20.30
C GLY A 133 8.31 -5.09 19.40
N GLU A 134 7.07 -5.04 18.93
CA GLU A 134 6.50 -6.09 18.10
C GLU A 134 7.17 -6.18 16.72
N TYR A 135 7.39 -7.40 16.25
CA TYR A 135 7.92 -7.68 14.93
C TYR A 135 7.17 -8.84 14.27
N CYS A 136 7.18 -8.86 12.93
CA CYS A 136 6.72 -9.99 12.13
C CYS A 136 7.82 -10.46 11.18
N VAL A 137 7.82 -11.76 10.91
CA VAL A 137 8.53 -12.39 9.80
C VAL A 137 7.48 -12.77 8.78
N GLU A 138 7.62 -12.29 7.56
CA GLU A 138 6.61 -12.45 6.52
C GLU A 138 7.25 -12.83 5.18
N ASN A 139 6.53 -13.65 4.39
CA ASN A 139 6.87 -13.90 3.01
C ASN A 139 6.10 -12.93 2.11
N VAL A 140 6.75 -12.42 1.08
CA VAL A 140 6.16 -11.53 0.07
C VAL A 140 6.62 -11.92 -1.32
N ARG A 141 5.83 -11.56 -2.34
CA ARG A 141 6.23 -11.68 -3.73
C ARG A 141 6.90 -10.38 -4.19
N GLY A 142 8.13 -10.48 -4.66
CA GLY A 142 8.87 -9.36 -5.24
C GLY A 142 8.35 -8.98 -6.62
N GLU A 143 8.80 -7.83 -7.13
CA GLU A 143 8.44 -7.35 -8.48
C GLU A 143 8.99 -8.25 -9.59
N ASP A 144 10.05 -9.02 -9.29
CA ASP A 144 10.62 -10.07 -10.13
C ASP A 144 9.81 -11.39 -10.10
N GLY A 145 8.73 -11.45 -9.32
CA GLY A 145 7.90 -12.63 -9.13
C GLY A 145 8.47 -13.65 -8.12
N GLU A 146 9.65 -13.39 -7.59
CA GLU A 146 10.33 -14.26 -6.64
C GLU A 146 9.77 -14.08 -5.23
N LEU A 147 10.00 -15.08 -4.37
CA LEU A 147 9.58 -15.01 -2.98
C LEU A 147 10.71 -14.51 -2.10
N TYR A 148 10.38 -13.55 -1.23
CA TYR A 148 11.30 -12.99 -0.25
C TYR A 148 10.73 -13.19 1.13
N ARG A 149 11.60 -13.49 2.09
CA ARG A 149 11.27 -13.48 3.52
C ARG A 149 11.90 -12.27 4.16
N ARG A 150 11.12 -11.50 4.90
CA ARG A 150 11.58 -10.31 5.58
C ARG A 150 11.15 -10.23 7.04
N LEU A 151 11.97 -9.56 7.84
CA LEU A 151 11.67 -9.18 9.23
C LEU A 151 11.32 -7.69 9.24
N VAL A 152 10.14 -7.36 9.77
CA VAL A 152 9.63 -5.99 9.86
C VAL A 152 9.28 -5.67 11.32
N PHE A 153 9.72 -4.51 11.80
CA PHE A 153 9.27 -3.97 13.08
C PHE A 153 7.94 -3.25 12.90
N LEU A 154 6.93 -3.62 13.70
CA LEU A 154 5.60 -3.02 13.59
C LEU A 154 5.55 -1.57 14.11
N SER A 155 6.50 -1.21 14.96
CA SER A 155 6.72 0.17 15.41
C SER A 155 7.26 1.09 14.31
N ASN A 156 7.87 0.53 13.25
CA ASN A 156 8.36 1.27 12.09
C ASN A 156 8.26 0.45 10.81
N VAL A 157 7.04 0.39 10.28
CA VAL A 157 6.69 -0.45 9.12
C VAL A 157 7.34 -0.04 7.80
N ALA A 158 7.95 1.16 7.74
CA ALA A 158 8.64 1.65 6.54
C ALA A 158 10.07 1.08 6.40
N LEU A 159 10.63 0.50 7.47
CA LEU A 159 11.97 -0.07 7.49
C LEU A 159 11.91 -1.59 7.57
N VAL A 160 12.36 -2.25 6.51
CA VAL A 160 12.67 -3.68 6.53
C VAL A 160 14.01 -3.85 7.24
N GLN A 161 14.05 -4.65 8.31
CA GLN A 161 15.28 -4.87 9.05
C GLN A 161 16.20 -5.86 8.35
N SER A 162 15.63 -6.92 7.78
CA SER A 162 16.34 -7.94 7.00
C SER A 162 15.43 -8.54 5.95
N GLU A 163 15.95 -8.83 4.77
CA GLU A 163 15.25 -9.51 3.68
C GLU A 163 16.16 -10.56 3.05
N SER A 164 15.60 -11.68 2.60
CA SER A 164 16.33 -12.73 1.91
C SER A 164 15.43 -13.42 0.89
N ARG A 165 15.96 -13.69 -0.30
CA ARG A 165 15.26 -14.47 -1.33
C ARG A 165 15.12 -15.92 -0.88
N LEU A 166 13.92 -16.47 -0.98
CA LEU A 166 13.63 -17.87 -0.74
C LEU A 166 14.03 -18.69 -1.96
N VAL A 167 14.77 -19.76 -1.72
CA VAL A 167 15.21 -20.69 -2.76
C VAL A 167 14.54 -22.02 -2.50
N SER A 168 13.99 -22.64 -3.55
CA SER A 168 13.39 -23.97 -3.42
C SER A 168 14.44 -24.99 -2.94
N SER A 169 14.05 -25.93 -2.08
CA SER A 169 14.96 -26.93 -1.54
C SER A 169 15.62 -27.79 -2.63
N ASN A 170 14.98 -27.95 -3.80
CA ASN A 170 15.52 -28.71 -4.94
C ASN A 170 16.67 -28.01 -5.67
N THR A 171 16.81 -26.69 -5.54
CA THR A 171 17.91 -25.94 -6.18
C THR A 171 19.17 -25.90 -5.33
N ALA A 172 19.07 -26.07 -4.00
CA ALA A 172 20.21 -26.05 -3.09
C ALA A 172 21.14 -27.28 -3.24
N SER A 173 20.63 -28.41 -3.73
CA SER A 173 21.42 -29.62 -3.98
C SER A 173 22.26 -29.57 -5.27
N SER A 174 21.94 -28.67 -6.21
CA SER A 174 22.61 -28.62 -7.52
C SER A 174 23.83 -27.72 -7.57
N GLN A 175 24.05 -26.88 -6.54
CA GLN A 175 25.23 -26.01 -6.43
C GLN A 175 26.32 -26.58 -5.50
N ARG A 176 26.14 -27.78 -4.95
CA ARG A 176 27.17 -28.55 -4.24
C ARG A 176 27.63 -29.73 -5.10
N LYS A 177 28.37 -29.48 -6.17
CA LYS A 177 29.17 -30.48 -6.88
C LYS A 177 30.42 -29.83 -7.46
#